data_AF-A0A354R828-F1
#
_entry.id   AF-A0A354R828-F1
#
_cell.length_a   1.000
_cell.length_b   1.000
_cell.length_c   1.000
_cell.angle_alpha   90.00
_cell.angle_beta   90.00
_cell.angle_gamma   90.00
#
_symmetry.space_group_name_H-M   'P 1'
#
loop_
_entity.id
_entity.type
_entity.pdbx_description
1 polymer ?
#
loop_
_entity_poly.entity_id
_entity_poly.type
_entity_poly.pdbx_seq_one_letter_code
_entity_poly.pdbx_strand_id
1 'polypeptide(L)'
;MSFLVIQGGRVISGVHAVSGNKNAALPMIAAALLTSEPVTLENVPDIADVTSMLDAAKTFGAQIVRDSAAGTVTLVTPKIRSVRISRELAAQTRTSFLFAGPLLARTGRAS
;
A
#
# COMPACT_ATOMS: atom_id res chain seq x y z
N MET A 1 6.65 -20.89 -11.52
CA MET A 1 7.20 -19.95 -12.51
C MET A 1 6.18 -19.87 -13.65
N SER A 2 5.68 -18.68 -13.97
CA SER A 2 4.67 -18.46 -15.02
C SER A 2 5.34 -17.89 -16.27
N PHE A 3 4.88 -18.28 -17.45
CA PHE A 3 5.34 -17.75 -18.73
C PHE A 3 4.17 -17.10 -19.49
N LEU A 4 4.47 -16.02 -20.22
CA LEU A 4 3.53 -15.40 -21.17
C LEU A 4 3.99 -15.74 -22.58
N VAL A 5 3.15 -16.44 -23.35
CA VAL A 5 3.37 -16.67 -24.78
C VAL A 5 2.64 -15.60 -25.56
N ILE A 6 3.37 -14.72 -26.23
CA ILE A 6 2.80 -13.62 -27.01
C ILE A 6 2.80 -14.01 -28.49
N GLN A 7 1.63 -14.00 -29.13
CA GLN A 7 1.47 -14.15 -30.57
C GLN A 7 1.16 -12.79 -31.18
N GLY A 8 2.09 -12.27 -31.99
CA GLY A 8 1.95 -10.97 -32.65
C GLY A 8 0.99 -10.98 -33.86
N GLY A 9 0.99 -9.89 -34.62
CA GLY A 9 0.24 -9.77 -35.88
C GLY A 9 -1.17 -9.20 -35.76
N ARG A 10 -1.60 -8.79 -34.55
CA ARG A 10 -2.88 -8.12 -34.31
C ARG A 10 -2.68 -6.65 -33.96
N VAL A 11 -3.44 -5.78 -34.61
CA VAL A 11 -3.53 -4.35 -34.24
C VAL A 11 -4.36 -4.23 -32.96
N ILE A 12 -3.83 -3.55 -31.95
CA ILE A 12 -4.55 -3.26 -30.71
C ILE A 12 -5.53 -2.11 -30.97
N SER A 13 -6.81 -2.31 -30.61
CA SER A 13 -7.85 -1.28 -30.70
C SER A 13 -8.83 -1.41 -29.52
N GLY A 14 -9.40 -0.30 -29.09
CA GLY A 14 -10.35 -0.24 -27.97
C GLY A 14 -10.03 0.87 -26.96
N VAL A 15 -10.78 0.87 -25.86
CA VAL A 15 -10.59 1.80 -24.73
C VAL A 15 -10.25 0.99 -23.48
N HIS A 16 -9.29 1.48 -22.70
CA HIS A 16 -8.90 0.87 -21.44
C HIS A 16 -8.94 1.92 -20.33
N ALA A 17 -9.60 1.58 -19.22
CA ALA A 17 -9.58 2.41 -18.02
C ALA A 17 -8.25 2.21 -17.29
N VAL A 18 -7.51 3.29 -17.07
CA VAL A 18 -6.21 3.24 -16.39
C VAL A 18 -6.44 3.16 -14.89
N SER A 19 -5.82 2.16 -14.25
CA SER A 19 -5.81 2.03 -12.79
C SER A 19 -5.03 3.18 -12.14
N GLY A 20 -5.36 3.51 -10.88
CA GLY A 20 -4.65 4.57 -10.17
C GLY A 20 -3.13 4.36 -10.02
N ASN A 21 -2.46 5.45 -9.67
CA ASN A 21 -1.00 5.51 -9.64
C ASN A 21 -0.43 4.85 -8.38
N LYS A 22 0.28 3.73 -8.54
CA LYS A 22 0.93 3.05 -7.42
C LYS A 22 1.91 3.94 -6.66
N ASN A 23 2.69 4.77 -7.35
CA ASN A 23 3.69 5.62 -6.72
C ASN A 23 3.07 6.75 -5.88
N ALA A 24 1.79 7.03 -6.09
CA ALA A 24 1.00 7.89 -5.21
C ALA A 24 0.34 7.08 -4.08
N ALA A 25 -0.21 5.90 -4.39
CA ALA A 25 -0.89 5.05 -3.41
C ALA A 25 0.02 4.58 -2.27
N LEU A 26 1.23 4.10 -2.56
CA LEU A 26 2.14 3.55 -1.55
C LEU A 26 2.54 4.58 -0.46
N PRO A 27 2.99 5.81 -0.78
CA PRO A 27 3.25 6.83 0.25
C PRO A 27 1.97 7.27 0.97
N MET A 28 0.82 7.31 0.30
CA MET A 28 -0.46 7.64 0.95
C MET A 28 -0.89 6.58 1.98
N ILE A 29 -0.66 5.30 1.70
CA ILE A 29 -0.87 4.20 2.67
C ILE A 29 0.00 4.41 3.91
N ALA A 30 1.27 4.77 3.74
CA ALA A 30 2.15 5.07 4.87
C ALA A 30 1.67 6.32 5.63
N ALA A 31 1.35 7.39 4.91
CA ALA A 31 0.88 8.65 5.48
C ALA A 31 -0.42 8.50 6.28
N ALA A 32 -1.30 7.56 5.93
CA ALA A 32 -2.51 7.26 6.69
C ALA A 32 -2.23 6.91 8.17
N LEU A 33 -1.03 6.41 8.50
CA LEU A 33 -0.65 6.13 9.88
C LEU A 33 -0.42 7.40 10.71
N LEU A 34 -0.24 8.58 10.10
CA LEU A 34 0.02 9.86 10.78
C LEU A 34 -1.15 10.30 11.67
N THR A 35 -2.36 9.80 11.42
CA THR A 35 -3.57 10.11 12.18
C THR A 35 -4.15 8.86 12.87
N SER A 36 -4.93 9.06 13.93
CA SER A 36 -5.80 8.03 14.52
C SER A 36 -7.13 7.89 13.79
N GLU A 37 -7.53 8.91 13.04
CA GLU A 37 -8.82 8.97 12.34
C GLU A 37 -8.83 8.08 11.08
N PRO A 38 -10.02 7.68 10.60
CA PRO A 38 -10.14 6.98 9.33
C PRO A 38 -9.66 7.80 8.14
N VAL A 39 -8.89 7.16 7.26
CA VAL A 39 -8.46 7.69 5.96
C VAL A 39 -8.92 6.74 4.87
N THR A 40 -9.71 7.24 3.92
CA THR A 40 -10.16 6.49 2.75
C THR A 40 -9.38 6.94 1.51
N LEU A 41 -8.74 5.98 0.85
CA LEU A 41 -8.06 6.15 -0.42
C LEU A 41 -8.95 5.56 -1.52
N GLU A 42 -9.19 6.33 -2.57
CA GLU A 42 -9.96 5.93 -3.74
C GLU A 42 -9.04 5.70 -4.94
N ASN A 43 -9.53 4.96 -5.93
CA ASN A 43 -8.78 4.59 -7.14
C ASN A 43 -7.41 3.94 -6.80
N VAL A 44 -7.39 3.05 -5.82
CA VAL A 44 -6.19 2.30 -5.42
C VAL A 44 -6.02 1.10 -6.37
N PRO A 45 -4.87 0.94 -7.05
CA PRO A 45 -4.65 -0.17 -7.96
C PRO A 45 -4.57 -1.52 -7.21
N ASP A 46 -5.20 -2.56 -7.76
CA ASP A 46 -5.10 -3.92 -7.22
C ASP A 46 -3.83 -4.63 -7.72
N ILE A 47 -2.72 -4.37 -7.03
CA ILE A 47 -1.40 -4.93 -7.35
C ILE A 47 -0.66 -5.40 -6.10
N ALA A 48 0.33 -6.28 -6.31
CA ALA A 48 1.12 -6.87 -5.23
C ALA A 48 1.80 -5.81 -4.34
N ASP A 49 2.37 -4.75 -4.92
CA ASP A 49 3.00 -3.65 -4.18
C ASP A 49 2.05 -3.03 -3.13
N VAL A 50 0.78 -2.80 -3.50
CA VAL A 50 -0.24 -2.25 -2.60
C VAL A 50 -0.58 -3.25 -1.51
N THR A 51 -0.80 -4.52 -1.86
CA THR A 51 -1.07 -5.58 -0.88
C THR A 51 0.05 -5.68 0.17
N SER A 52 1.32 -5.67 -0.26
CA SER A 52 2.47 -5.67 0.65
C SER A 52 2.49 -4.45 1.58
N MET A 53 2.18 -3.25 1.07
CA MET A 53 2.11 -2.05 1.93
C MET A 53 0.95 -2.09 2.93
N LEU A 54 -0.21 -2.63 2.54
CA LEU A 54 -1.34 -2.78 3.46
C LEU A 54 -1.03 -3.82 4.54
N ASP A 55 -0.40 -4.94 4.19
CA ASP A 55 0.00 -5.96 5.16
C ASP A 55 1.06 -5.43 6.12
N ALA A 56 2.01 -4.62 5.63
CA ALA A 56 2.95 -3.89 6.45
C ALA A 56 2.25 -2.96 7.46
N ALA A 57 1.31 -2.15 6.99
CA ALA A 57 0.53 -1.24 7.82
C ALA A 57 -0.20 -1.97 8.96
N LYS A 58 -0.74 -3.18 8.72
CA LYS A 58 -1.38 -4.01 9.76
C LYS A 58 -0.42 -4.36 10.89
N THR A 59 0.86 -4.61 10.60
CA THR A 59 1.87 -4.93 11.63
C THR A 59 2.11 -3.76 12.60
N PHE A 60 1.89 -2.53 12.14
CA PHE A 60 1.99 -1.32 12.96
C PHE A 60 0.68 -1.01 13.70
N GLY A 61 -0.39 -1.79 13.48
CA GLY A 61 -1.68 -1.65 14.14
C GLY A 61 -2.80 -1.05 13.28
N ALA A 62 -2.58 -0.86 11.98
CA ALA A 62 -3.62 -0.38 11.08
C ALA A 62 -4.74 -1.43 10.92
N GLN A 63 -5.98 -0.97 11.04
CA GLN A 63 -7.19 -1.69 10.66
C GLN A 63 -7.53 -1.27 9.23
N ILE A 64 -7.79 -2.25 8.36
CA ILE A 64 -7.92 -1.99 6.92
C ILE A 64 -9.17 -2.67 6.40
N VAL A 65 -10.03 -1.89 5.73
CA VAL A 65 -11.16 -2.37 4.93
C VAL A 65 -10.84 -2.07 3.48
N ARG A 66 -10.88 -3.08 2.62
CA ARG A 66 -10.54 -2.96 1.21
C ARG A 66 -11.67 -3.49 0.35
N ASP A 67 -12.10 -2.67 -0.61
CA ASP A 67 -12.98 -3.06 -1.70
C ASP A 67 -12.18 -2.98 -3.01
N SER A 68 -11.67 -4.13 -3.47
CA SER A 68 -10.91 -4.20 -4.71
C SER A 68 -11.77 -3.90 -5.96
N ALA A 69 -13.08 -4.15 -5.91
CA ALA A 69 -13.95 -3.90 -7.05
C ALA A 69 -14.22 -2.40 -7.24
N ALA A 70 -14.40 -1.68 -6.12
CA ALA A 70 -14.53 -0.22 -6.12
C ALA A 70 -13.16 0.51 -6.16
N GLY A 71 -12.05 -0.22 -5.97
CA GLY A 71 -10.72 0.39 -5.89
C GLY A 71 -10.56 1.29 -4.66
N THR A 72 -11.21 0.95 -3.54
CA THR A 72 -11.18 1.77 -2.31
C THR A 72 -10.51 1.02 -1.16
N VAL A 73 -9.75 1.76 -0.36
CA VAL A 73 -9.10 1.25 0.85
C VAL A 73 -9.29 2.26 1.97
N THR A 74 -9.91 1.83 3.07
CA THR A 74 -10.02 2.62 4.29
C THR A 74 -9.07 2.07 5.35
N LEU A 75 -8.23 2.94 5.90
CA LEU A 75 -7.27 2.64 6.95
C LEU A 75 -7.61 3.43 8.21
N VAL A 76 -7.58 2.79 9.37
CA VAL A 76 -7.69 3.45 10.68
C VAL A 76 -6.57 2.92 11.57
N THR A 77 -5.79 3.81 12.19
CA THR A 77 -4.71 3.40 13.09
C THR A 77 -4.81 4.13 14.43
N PRO A 78 -5.76 3.76 15.32
CA PRO A 78 -5.97 4.49 16.58
C PRO A 78 -4.72 4.51 17.45
N LYS A 79 -3.99 3.39 17.52
CA LYS A 79 -2.75 3.25 18.27
C LYS A 79 -1.71 2.47 17.47
N ILE A 80 -0.50 3.00 17.40
CA ILE A 80 0.66 2.29 16.87
C ILE A 80 1.04 1.16 17.84
N ARG A 81 1.09 -0.07 17.34
CA ARG A 81 1.37 -1.29 18.12
C ARG A 81 2.82 -1.76 18.06
N SER A 82 3.52 -1.38 17.01
CA SER A 82 4.93 -1.70 16.79
C SER A 82 5.60 -0.53 16.10
N VAL A 83 6.88 -0.32 16.39
CA VAL A 83 7.75 0.63 15.66
C VAL A 83 8.86 -0.10 14.91
N ARG A 84 8.82 -1.44 14.91
CA ARG A 84 9.83 -2.31 14.32
C ARG A 84 9.49 -2.60 12.86
N ILE A 85 10.31 -2.09 11.95
CA ILE A 85 10.31 -2.43 10.53
C ILE A 85 11.15 -3.71 10.41
N SER A 86 10.49 -4.84 10.20
CA SER A 86 11.19 -6.12 10.13
C SER A 86 12.11 -6.19 8.91
N ARG A 87 13.15 -7.03 8.97
CA ARG A 87 14.07 -7.21 7.82
C ARG A 87 13.34 -7.78 6.61
N GLU A 88 12.37 -8.65 6.85
CA GLU A 88 11.52 -9.25 5.83
C GLU A 88 10.69 -8.17 5.14
N LEU A 89 10.10 -7.24 5.90
CA LEU A 89 9.34 -6.12 5.38
C LEU A 89 10.23 -5.13 4.60
N ALA A 90 11.43 -4.86 5.12
CA ALA A 90 12.43 -4.03 4.43
C ALA A 90 12.92 -4.67 3.12
N ALA A 91 12.99 -6.00 3.06
CA ALA A 91 13.41 -6.76 1.89
C ALA A 91 12.31 -6.93 0.85
N GLN A 92 11.03 -6.97 1.25
CA GLN A 92 9.89 -7.13 0.34
C GLN A 92 9.72 -5.94 -0.61
N THR A 93 9.92 -4.72 -0.13
CA THR A 93 9.90 -3.52 -0.98
C THR A 93 10.71 -2.39 -0.36
N ARG A 94 11.46 -1.65 -1.18
CA ARG A 94 12.17 -0.43 -0.75
C ARG A 94 11.22 0.63 -0.18
N THR A 95 9.94 0.58 -0.56
CA THR A 95 8.93 1.55 -0.16
C THR A 95 8.46 1.36 1.30
N SER A 96 8.74 0.23 1.94
CA SER A 96 8.40 0.01 3.36
C SER A 96 9.13 0.97 4.30
N PHE A 97 10.27 1.51 3.87
CA PHE A 97 10.97 2.59 4.59
C PHE A 97 10.09 3.83 4.81
N LEU A 98 9.08 4.07 3.97
CA LEU A 98 8.19 5.23 4.12
C LEU A 98 7.39 5.22 5.43
N PHE A 99 7.22 4.06 6.08
CA PHE A 99 6.59 3.99 7.39
C PHE A 99 7.45 4.61 8.51
N ALA A 100 8.76 4.76 8.32
CA ALA A 100 9.63 5.37 9.33
C ALA A 100 9.17 6.80 9.70
N GLY A 101 8.75 7.60 8.72
CA GLY A 101 8.26 8.97 8.96
C GLY A 101 7.02 9.01 9.88
N PRO A 102 5.91 8.37 9.52
CA PRO A 102 4.71 8.29 10.36
C PRO A 102 4.95 7.68 11.74
N LEU A 103 5.77 6.62 11.84
CA LEU A 103 6.11 5.99 13.11
C LEU A 103 6.89 6.94 14.02
N LEU A 104 7.93 7.61 13.50
CA LEU A 104 8.68 8.62 14.22
C LEU A 104 7.80 9.79 14.65
N ALA A 105 6.94 10.29 13.76
CA ALA A 105 6.06 11.42 14.06
C ALA A 105 5.08 11.11 15.21
N ARG A 106 4.52 9.89 15.25
CA ARG A 106 3.52 9.53 16.27
C ARG A 106 4.07 8.96 17.56
N THR A 107 5.27 8.40 17.55
CA THR A 107 5.82 7.66 18.70
C THR A 107 7.20 8.14 19.15
N GLY A 108 7.85 9.02 18.38
CA GLY A 108 9.22 9.46 18.58
C GLY A 108 10.27 8.41 18.24
N ARG A 109 9.88 7.22 17.72
CA ARG A 109 10.78 6.09 17.46
C ARG A 109 10.42 5.34 16.17
N ALA A 110 11.42 4.80 15.50
CA ALA A 110 11.32 3.79 14.44
C ALA A 110 12.61 2.96 14.45
N SER A 111 12.52 1.64 14.23
CA SER A 111 13.66 0.72 14.33
C SER A 111 13.58 -0.44 13.37
#